data_AF-A0A662YT94-F1
#
_entry.id   AF-A0A662YT94-F1
#
_cell.length_a   1.000
_cell.length_b   1.000
_cell.length_c   1.000
_cell.angle_alpha   90.00
_cell.angle_beta   90.00
_cell.angle_gamma   90.00
#
_symmetry.space_group_name_H-M   'P 1'
#
loop_
_entity.id
_entity.type
_entity.pdbx_description
1 polymer ?
#
loop_
_entity_poly.entity_id
_entity_poly.type
_entity_poly.pdbx_seq_one_letter_code
_entity_poly.pdbx_strand_id
1 'polypeptide(L)'
;MAESEEEVDVLVERVVKDINNALKKNPNIDEIGLIPCPEARYNRSPIVLVENKLGVESWCIRFLLPYVHNKLLLYRQRKLWLDKDVAIVLQYNGQALNIAL
;
A
#
# COMPACT_ATOMS: atom_id res chain seq x y z
N MET A 1 -22.53 -1.61 7.76
CA MET A 1 -22.43 -0.81 6.52
C MET A 1 -21.63 -1.64 5.55
N ALA A 2 -22.23 -2.07 4.44
CA ALA A 2 -21.46 -2.69 3.37
C ALA A 2 -20.72 -1.54 2.68
N GLU A 3 -19.42 -1.40 2.96
CA GLU A 3 -18.53 -0.59 2.11
C GLU A 3 -18.60 -1.21 0.71
N SER A 4 -18.95 -0.42 -0.31
CA SER A 4 -19.04 -0.96 -1.66
C SER A 4 -17.65 -1.32 -2.18
N GLU A 5 -17.54 -2.30 -3.07
CA GLU A 5 -16.26 -2.74 -3.65
C GLU A 5 -15.50 -1.57 -4.29
N GLU A 6 -16.23 -0.64 -4.91
CA GLU A 6 -15.70 0.60 -5.51
C GLU A 6 -15.11 1.58 -4.48
N GLU A 7 -15.74 1.72 -3.31
CA GLU A 7 -15.22 2.56 -2.21
C GLU A 7 -13.92 1.99 -1.65
N VAL A 8 -13.85 0.65 -1.54
CA VAL A 8 -12.65 -0.07 -1.10
C VAL A 8 -11.51 0.13 -2.09
N ASP A 9 -11.77 0.06 -3.40
CA ASP A 9 -10.77 0.27 -4.44
C ASP A 9 -10.16 1.68 -4.36
N VAL A 10 -11.01 2.71 -4.27
CA VAL A 10 -10.55 4.11 -4.15
C VAL A 10 -9.73 4.32 -2.87
N LEU A 11 -10.16 3.71 -1.76
CA LEU A 11 -9.44 3.75 -0.50
C LEU A 11 -8.05 3.12 -0.64
N VAL A 12 -7.97 1.90 -1.20
CA VAL A 12 -6.71 1.18 -1.35
C VAL A 12 -5.75 1.93 -2.29
N GLU A 13 -6.23 2.46 -3.41
CA GLU A 13 -5.41 3.27 -4.30
C GLU A 13 -4.82 4.50 -3.61
N ARG A 14 -5.60 5.16 -2.76
CA ARG A 14 -5.11 6.28 -1.94
C ARG A 14 -4.03 5.83 -0.97
N VAL A 15 -4.23 4.69 -0.29
CA VAL A 15 -3.24 4.14 0.65
C VAL A 15 -1.93 3.79 -0.04
N VAL A 16 -1.98 3.18 -1.22
CA VAL A 16 -0.77 2.87 -2.01
C VAL A 16 -0.04 4.15 -2.42
N LYS A 17 -0.77 5.18 -2.84
CA LYS A 17 -0.19 6.51 -3.14
C LYS A 17 0.46 7.13 -1.91
N ASP A 18 -0.18 7.04 -0.74
CA ASP A 18 0.34 7.58 0.51
C ASP A 18 1.63 6.87 0.95
N ILE A 19 1.70 5.54 0.80
CA ILE A 19 2.94 4.77 1.03
C ILE A 19 4.05 5.24 0.10
N ASN A 20 3.77 5.34 -1.21
CA ASN A 20 4.74 5.80 -2.19
C ASN A 20 5.23 7.23 -1.90
N ASN A 21 4.32 8.10 -1.48
CA ASN A 21 4.66 9.48 -1.09
C ASN A 21 5.51 9.50 0.18
N ALA A 22 5.22 8.66 1.17
CA ALA A 22 6.02 8.55 2.40
C ALA A 22 7.46 8.08 2.09
N LEU A 23 7.61 7.06 1.25
CA LEU A 23 8.92 6.54 0.81
C LEU A 23 9.71 7.58 0.01
N LYS A 24 9.06 8.32 -0.89
CA LYS A 24 9.70 9.41 -1.65
C LYS A 24 10.10 10.57 -0.73
N LYS A 25 9.29 10.89 0.27
CA LYS A 25 9.53 12.01 1.19
C LYS A 25 10.65 11.71 2.18
N ASN A 26 10.72 10.49 2.70
CA ASN A 26 11.79 10.05 3.59
C ASN A 26 12.45 8.76 3.06
N PRO A 27 13.57 8.88 2.30
CA PRO A 27 14.28 7.70 1.79
C PRO A 27 15.03 6.93 2.89
N ASN A 28 15.17 7.49 4.10
CA ASN A 28 15.89 6.88 5.21
C ASN A 28 14.97 6.07 6.13
N ILE A 29 13.80 5.63 5.64
CA ILE A 29 12.91 4.76 6.43
C ILE A 29 13.64 3.46 6.75
N ASP A 30 13.75 3.14 8.04
CA ASP A 30 14.51 1.99 8.55
C ASP A 30 13.61 0.86 9.05
N GLU A 31 12.37 1.17 9.42
CA GLU A 31 11.42 0.23 9.99
C GLU A 31 10.00 0.46 9.46
N ILE A 32 9.29 -0.65 9.19
CA ILE A 32 7.86 -0.64 8.89
C ILE A 32 7.15 -1.39 10.01
N GLY A 33 6.15 -0.75 10.62
CA GLY A 33 5.41 -1.28 11.76
C GLY A 33 3.91 -1.31 11.52
N LEU A 34 3.22 -2.23 12.18
CA LEU A 34 1.76 -2.28 12.23
C LEU A 34 1.25 -1.58 13.50
N ILE A 35 0.41 -0.55 13.33
CA ILE A 35 -0.21 0.17 14.44
C ILE A 35 -1.57 -0.49 14.74
N PRO A 36 -1.79 -1.00 15.96
CA PRO A 36 -3.08 -1.58 16.33
C PRO A 36 -4.15 -0.49 16.38
N CYS A 37 -5.04 -0.54 15.40
CA CYS A 37 -6.16 0.38 15.22
C CYS A 37 -7.32 -0.39 14.56
N PRO A 38 -8.32 -0.84 15.33
CA PRO A 38 -9.38 -1.71 14.82
C PRO A 38 -10.39 -0.99 13.90
N GLU A 39 -10.50 0.33 14.01
CA GLU A 39 -11.46 1.15 13.24
C GLU A 39 -10.78 2.44 12.76
N ALA A 40 -11.17 2.92 11.58
CA ALA A 40 -10.65 4.15 11.02
C ALA A 40 -11.04 5.34 11.92
N ARG A 41 -10.05 6.02 12.48
CA ARG A 41 -10.28 7.24 13.27
C ARG A 41 -10.15 8.44 12.35
N TYR A 42 -11.29 9.05 11.99
CA TYR A 42 -11.38 10.27 11.17
C TYR A 42 -10.95 10.09 9.70
N ASN A 43 -11.07 11.16 8.90
CA ASN A 43 -10.60 11.23 7.51
C ASN A 43 -9.07 11.42 7.44
N ARG A 44 -8.31 10.54 8.10
CA ARG A 44 -6.85 10.52 8.08
C ARG A 44 -6.36 9.31 7.29
N SER A 45 -5.19 9.46 6.66
CA SER A 45 -4.52 8.33 6.03
C SER A 45 -4.13 7.31 7.10
N PRO A 46 -4.27 5.99 6.84
CA PRO A 46 -3.75 4.94 7.73
C PRO A 46 -2.22 4.88 7.75
N ILE A 47 -1.55 5.66 6.91
CA ILE A 47 -0.10 5.74 6.82
C ILE A 47 0.40 6.82 7.78
N VAL A 48 1.15 6.40 8.79
CA VAL A 48 1.69 7.26 9.86
C VAL A 48 3.20 7.25 9.78
N LEU A 49 3.81 8.37 9.43
CA LEU A 49 5.26 8.51 9.41
C LEU A 49 5.72 9.24 10.68
N VAL A 50 6.54 8.56 11.49
CA VAL A 50 7.17 9.14 12.69
C VAL A 50 8.67 8.95 12.55
N GLU A 51 9.42 10.04 12.43
CA GLU A 51 10.87 10.01 12.17
C GLU A 51 11.20 9.16 10.93
N ASN A 52 11.95 8.07 11.10
CA ASN A 52 12.30 7.10 10.04
C ASN A 52 11.42 5.85 10.05
N LYS A 53 10.34 5.83 10.84
CA LYS A 53 9.48 4.67 10.99
C LYS A 53 8.15 4.86 10.26
N LEU A 54 7.82 3.92 9.39
CA LEU A 54 6.56 3.91 8.65
C LEU A 54 5.56 2.99 9.36
N GLY A 55 4.58 3.58 10.02
CA GLY A 55 3.46 2.88 10.64
C GLY A 55 2.28 2.73 9.69
N VAL A 56 1.67 1.55 9.68
CA VAL A 56 0.43 1.26 8.96
C VAL A 56 -0.65 0.85 9.95
N GLU A 57 -1.79 1.54 9.96
CA GLU A 57 -2.90 1.20 10.86
C GLU A 57 -3.59 -0.11 10.47
N SER A 58 -3.86 -0.99 11.45
CA SER A 58 -4.34 -2.35 11.17
C SER A 58 -5.69 -2.44 10.47
N TRP A 59 -6.57 -1.44 10.62
CA TRP A 59 -7.88 -1.47 9.99
C TRP A 59 -7.79 -1.49 8.46
N CYS A 60 -6.74 -0.89 7.87
CA CYS A 60 -6.60 -0.80 6.41
C CYS A 60 -6.06 -2.12 5.81
N ILE A 61 -5.40 -2.97 6.61
CA ILE A 61 -4.81 -4.24 6.14
C ILE A 61 -5.88 -5.20 5.60
N ARG A 62 -7.08 -5.20 6.20
CA ARG A 62 -8.19 -6.05 5.76
C ARG A 62 -8.63 -5.78 4.32
N PHE A 63 -8.37 -4.57 3.82
CA PHE A 63 -8.72 -4.11 2.47
C PHE A 63 -7.51 -4.14 1.54
N LEU A 64 -6.39 -3.61 2.03
CA LEU A 64 -5.15 -3.48 1.26
C LEU A 64 -4.59 -4.83 0.83
N LEU A 65 -4.52 -5.79 1.75
CA LEU A 65 -3.89 -7.10 1.48
C LEU A 65 -4.64 -7.91 0.39
N PRO A 66 -5.97 -8.15 0.48
CA PRO A 66 -6.68 -8.89 -0.56
C PRO A 66 -6.67 -8.17 -1.91
N TYR A 67 -6.80 -6.83 -1.93
CA TYR A 67 -6.76 -6.06 -3.17
C TYR A 67 -5.42 -6.23 -3.89
N VAL A 68 -4.31 -5.94 -3.19
CA VAL A 68 -2.97 -6.02 -3.77
C VAL A 68 -2.63 -7.46 -4.15
N HIS A 69 -3.02 -8.44 -3.32
CA HIS A 69 -2.83 -9.85 -3.61
C HIS A 69 -3.56 -10.28 -4.89
N ASN A 70 -4.83 -9.92 -5.04
CA ASN A 70 -5.61 -10.27 -6.22
C ASN A 70 -5.07 -9.59 -7.48
N LYS A 71 -4.67 -8.32 -7.38
CA LYS A 71 -4.08 -7.56 -8.49
C LYS A 71 -2.75 -8.18 -8.95
N LEU A 72 -1.90 -8.60 -8.01
CA LEU A 72 -0.65 -9.31 -8.28
C LEU A 72 -0.89 -10.67 -8.97
N LEU A 73 -1.92 -11.42 -8.52
CA LEU A 73 -2.30 -12.69 -9.16
C LEU A 73 -2.79 -12.50 -10.60
N LEU A 74 -3.65 -11.49 -10.84
CA LEU A 74 -4.15 -11.18 -12.17
C LEU A 74 -3.01 -10.75 -13.12
N TYR A 75 -2.05 -9.98 -12.61
CA TYR A 75 -0.84 -9.63 -13.35
C TYR A 75 -0.01 -10.86 -13.71
N ARG A 76 0.26 -11.76 -12.76
CA ARG A 76 0.98 -13.02 -13.02
C ARG A 76 0.28 -13.91 -14.06
N GLN A 77 -1.05 -13.88 -14.08
CA GLN A 77 -1.85 -14.59 -15.08
C GLN A 77 -1.90 -13.88 -16.45
N ARG A 78 -1.21 -12.74 -16.61
CA ARG A 78 -1.23 -11.87 -17.80
C ARG A 78 -2.63 -11.37 -18.17
N LYS A 79 -3.54 -11.31 -17.20
CA LYS A 79 -4.93 -10.85 -17.37
C LYS A 79 -5.07 -9.34 -17.15
N LEU A 80 -4.08 -8.70 -16.52
CA LEU A 80 -4.00 -7.26 -16.32
C LEU A 80 -2.63 -6.74 -16.76
N TRP A 81 -2.60 -5.59 -17.44
CA TRP A 81 -1.39 -4.78 -17.62
C TRP A 81 -1.31 -3.83 -16.43
N LEU A 82 -0.20 -3.84 -15.70
CA LEU A 82 0.01 -2.90 -14.61
C LEU A 82 0.53 -1.56 -15.18
N ASP A 83 -0.15 -0.49 -14.80
CA ASP A 83 0.31 0.87 -15.09
C ASP A 83 1.61 1.13 -14.31
N LYS A 84 2.57 1.82 -14.94
CA LYS A 84 3.92 2.01 -14.40
C LYS A 84 3.92 2.78 -13.08
N ASP A 85 2.87 3.56 -12.82
CA ASP A 85 2.75 4.41 -11.63
C ASP A 85 2.34 3.67 -10.35
N VAL A 86 1.90 2.41 -10.44
CA VAL A 86 1.54 1.58 -9.28
C VAL A 86 2.69 0.62 -8.90
N ALA A 87 3.75 0.56 -9.71
CA ALA A 87 4.93 -0.23 -9.41
C ALA A 87 5.71 0.34 -8.21
N ILE A 88 5.60 -0.33 -7.06
CA ILE A 88 6.55 -0.16 -5.97
C ILE A 88 7.82 -0.93 -6.37
N VAL A 89 8.84 -0.20 -6.79
CA VAL A 89 10.15 -0.79 -7.07
C VAL A 89 10.80 -1.17 -5.73
N LEU A 90 10.65 -2.43 -5.32
CA LEU A 90 11.49 -3.01 -4.28
C LEU A 90 12.84 -3.34 -4.90
N GLN A 91 13.85 -2.50 -4.67
CA GLN A 91 15.24 -2.88 -4.96
C GLN A 91 15.74 -3.81 -3.85
N TYR A 92 16.02 -5.06 -4.20
CA TYR A 92 16.74 -5.99 -3.32
C TYR A 92 18.04 -6.40 -4.01
N ASN A 93 19.18 -6.14 -3.36
CA ASN A 93 20.53 -6.53 -3.81
C ASN A 93 20.88 -6.12 -5.26
N GLY A 94 20.63 -4.86 -5.62
CA GLY A 94 21.03 -4.33 -6.94
C GLY A 94 20.26 -4.89 -8.13
N GLN A 95 19.23 -5.72 -7.90
CA GLN A 95 18.24 -6.10 -8.90
C GLN A 95 16.96 -5.30 -8.65
N ALA A 96 16.53 -4.57 -9.67
CA ALA A 96 15.19 -3.99 -9.69
C ALA A 96 14.19 -5.14 -9.85
N LEU A 97 13.67 -5.63 -8.71
CA LEU A 97 12.46 -6.43 -8.74
C LEU A 97 11.32 -5.46 -9.01
N ASN A 98 10.96 -5.35 -10.29
CA ASN A 98 9.71 -4.70 -10.72
C ASN A 98 8.54 -5.56 -10.24
N ILE A 99 8.25 -5.50 -8.94
CA ILE A 99 6.98 -5.94 -8.41
C ILE A 99 6.04 -4.79 -8.67
N ALA A 100 5.47 -4.81 -9.87
CA ALA A 100 4.33 -3.96 -10.15
C ALA A 100 3.22 -4.35 -9.16
N LEU A 101 2.87 -3.43 -8.25
CA LEU A 101 1.67 -3.52 -7.42
C LEU A 101 0.54 -2.77 -8.12
#